data_AF-A0A1Z4NPM9-F1
#
_entry.id   AF-A0A1Z4NPM9-F1
#
_cell.length_a   1.000
_cell.length_b   1.000
_cell.length_c   1.000
_cell.angle_alpha   90.00
_cell.angle_beta   90.00
_cell.angle_gamma   90.00
#
_symmetry.space_group_name_H-M   'P 1'
#
loop_
_entity.id
_entity.type
_entity.pdbx_description
1 polymer ?
#
loop_
_entity_poly.entity_id
_entity_poly.type
_entity_poly.pdbx_seq_one_letter_code
_entity_poly.pdbx_strand_id
1 'polypeptide(L)'
;MNKVSIFDRLLLVLGTVVLGSLAFPNIATAQSQFPNAQTVTNDTQVSVETEDIPVPGSVITAATALTNSADLLTPENNGNKANQNIESPTQIAQADIDIGGATRGGSSYIGIAGNIGLNGGQSSLGDGNFAVISKVGLSRTLSVRPAAIFGDNTSILIPVTYDFPIASSDDPFREPLPIAPYVGAGAAVTTGDNSKVGFLLSGGVDLPLTEKFTATAGVNVGFFDETDIGLLLGVGYNFR
;
A
#
# COMPACT_ATOMS: atom_id res chain seq x y z
N MET A 1 -25.06 14.01 -47.39
CA MET A 1 -25.73 12.88 -46.69
C MET A 1 -24.80 11.68 -46.83
N ASN A 2 -24.21 11.04 -45.81
CA ASN A 2 -24.18 11.19 -44.36
C ASN A 2 -22.77 10.77 -43.89
N LYS A 3 -22.15 11.54 -43.00
CA LYS A 3 -21.00 11.07 -42.20
C LYS A 3 -21.55 10.18 -41.10
N VAL A 4 -21.22 8.90 -41.08
CA VAL A 4 -21.52 8.00 -39.97
C VAL A 4 -20.32 8.01 -39.03
N SER A 5 -20.50 8.61 -37.87
CA SER A 5 -19.54 8.67 -36.77
C SER A 5 -19.45 7.28 -36.11
N ILE A 6 -18.24 6.75 -36.03
CA ILE A 6 -17.91 5.45 -35.40
C ILE A 6 -17.89 5.53 -33.86
N PHE A 7 -18.22 6.69 -33.27
CA PHE A 7 -18.21 6.89 -31.82
C PHE A 7 -19.49 6.45 -31.07
N ASP A 8 -20.48 5.85 -31.75
CA ASP A 8 -21.79 5.58 -31.15
C ASP A 8 -22.02 4.11 -30.72
N ARG A 9 -20.95 3.34 -30.50
CA ARG A 9 -21.02 1.95 -30.01
C ARG A 9 -20.06 1.63 -28.86
N LEU A 10 -19.89 2.58 -27.95
CA LEU A 10 -19.18 2.36 -26.69
C LEU A 10 -20.07 2.68 -25.49
N LEU A 11 -21.22 2.02 -25.36
CA LEU A 11 -21.97 2.03 -24.09
C LEU A 11 -23.05 0.94 -24.02
N LEU A 12 -22.70 -0.36 -23.91
CA LEU A 12 -23.65 -1.33 -23.34
C LEU A 12 -23.07 -2.74 -23.05
N VAL A 13 -22.17 -2.94 -22.07
CA VAL A 13 -22.12 -4.21 -21.31
C VAL A 13 -21.55 -3.97 -19.90
N LEU A 14 -22.31 -3.31 -19.02
CA LEU A 14 -22.15 -3.44 -17.57
C LEU A 14 -23.53 -3.28 -16.93
N GLY A 15 -24.17 -4.39 -16.64
CA GLY A 15 -25.41 -4.52 -15.88
C GLY A 15 -25.71 -6.02 -15.79
N THR A 16 -25.93 -6.64 -14.64
CA THR A 16 -26.57 -6.15 -13.42
C THR A 16 -26.19 -7.08 -12.25
N VAL A 17 -25.81 -6.53 -11.10
CA VAL A 17 -25.95 -7.22 -9.81
C VAL A 17 -27.18 -6.62 -9.14
N VAL A 18 -28.19 -7.45 -8.89
CA VAL A 18 -29.42 -7.08 -8.19
C VAL A 18 -29.08 -6.98 -6.70
N LEU A 19 -29.08 -5.76 -6.16
CA LEU A 19 -29.05 -5.51 -4.72
C LEU A 19 -30.48 -5.22 -4.25
N GLY A 20 -30.93 -6.02 -3.28
CA GLY A 20 -32.24 -5.95 -2.67
C GLY A 20 -32.52 -4.63 -1.96
N SER A 21 -33.80 -4.32 -1.88
CA SER A 21 -34.38 -3.17 -1.21
C SER A 21 -33.92 -3.02 0.25
N LEU A 22 -33.26 -1.90 0.56
CA LEU A 22 -33.17 -1.40 1.92
C LEU A 22 -33.89 -0.05 1.98
N ALA A 23 -34.94 -0.01 2.79
CA ALA A 23 -35.65 1.20 3.15
C ALA A 23 -34.72 2.12 3.95
N PHE A 24 -34.56 3.36 3.51
CA PHE A 24 -33.82 4.38 4.25
C PHE A 24 -34.68 4.93 5.39
N PRO A 25 -34.27 4.85 6.67
CA PRO A 25 -34.88 5.67 7.70
C PRO A 25 -34.43 7.12 7.55
N ASN A 26 -35.36 8.05 7.82
CA ASN A 26 -35.17 9.49 7.83
C ASN A 26 -33.93 9.90 8.65
N ILE A 27 -33.01 10.62 8.01
CA ILE A 27 -31.94 11.34 8.71
C ILE A 27 -32.57 12.62 9.27
N ALA A 28 -32.81 12.64 10.59
CA ALA A 28 -33.11 13.87 11.30
C ALA A 28 -31.87 14.78 11.29
N THR A 29 -32.04 15.99 10.78
CA THR A 29 -31.03 17.06 10.81
C THR A 29 -30.83 17.52 12.26
N ALA A 30 -29.81 17.01 12.92
CA ALA A 30 -29.33 17.57 14.18
C ALA A 30 -28.60 18.90 13.89
N GLN A 31 -29.26 20.02 14.16
CA GLN A 31 -28.61 21.32 14.25
C GLN A 31 -27.67 21.30 15.46
N SER A 32 -26.37 21.48 15.24
CA SER A 32 -25.45 21.78 16.33
C SER A 32 -25.67 23.23 16.76
N GLN A 33 -26.48 23.41 17.81
CA GLN A 33 -26.63 24.66 18.53
C GLN A 33 -25.51 24.73 19.59
N PHE A 34 -24.57 25.66 19.43
CA PHE A 34 -23.56 25.93 20.45
C PHE A 34 -24.22 26.53 21.70
N PRO A 35 -23.98 25.99 22.90
CA PRO A 35 -24.42 26.63 24.15
C PRO A 35 -23.61 27.90 24.43
N ASN A 36 -24.34 28.99 24.65
CA ASN A 36 -23.85 30.26 25.17
C ASN A 36 -23.32 30.05 26.60
N ALA A 37 -22.12 30.52 26.90
CA ALA A 37 -21.57 30.51 28.26
C ALA A 37 -22.29 31.55 29.13
N GLN A 38 -22.84 31.12 30.27
CA GLN A 38 -23.10 31.99 31.41
C GLN A 38 -22.10 31.70 32.53
N THR A 39 -21.62 32.80 33.09
CA THR A 39 -20.50 32.98 34.00
C THR A 39 -20.70 32.31 35.36
N VAL A 40 -19.74 31.51 35.80
CA VAL A 40 -19.49 31.25 37.22
C VAL A 40 -18.05 31.68 37.51
N THR A 41 -17.91 32.86 38.11
CA THR A 41 -16.70 33.27 38.81
C THR A 41 -16.62 32.47 40.11
N ASN A 42 -15.50 31.78 40.33
CA ASN A 42 -14.68 31.95 41.52
C ASN A 42 -13.35 31.17 41.40
N ASP A 43 -12.30 31.98 41.24
CA ASP A 43 -10.94 31.83 41.76
C ASP A 43 -10.18 30.49 41.55
N THR A 44 -9.26 30.47 40.57
CA THR A 44 -7.90 29.90 40.68
C THR A 44 -7.06 30.31 39.44
N GLN A 45 -6.04 31.13 39.70
CA GLN A 45 -4.77 31.37 38.96
C GLN A 45 -4.74 31.30 37.40
N VAL A 46 -4.53 32.46 36.77
CA VAL A 46 -4.11 32.58 35.35
C VAL A 46 -2.61 32.88 35.29
N SER A 47 -1.82 31.89 34.85
CA SER A 47 -0.51 32.13 34.24
C SER A 47 -0.73 32.47 32.76
N VAL A 48 -0.10 33.54 32.30
CA VAL A 48 -0.17 34.01 30.91
C VAL A 48 0.61 33.03 30.03
N GLU A 49 -0.08 32.28 29.18
CA GLU A 49 0.53 31.50 28.10
C GLU A 49 0.67 32.43 26.88
N THR A 50 1.90 32.91 26.66
CA THR A 50 2.26 33.68 25.47
C THR A 50 2.14 32.76 24.24
N GLU A 51 1.37 33.17 23.23
CA GLU A 51 1.36 32.53 21.91
C GLU A 51 2.80 32.44 21.36
N ASP A 52 3.27 31.22 21.15
CA ASP A 52 4.57 30.95 20.52
C ASP A 52 4.42 31.12 18.99
N ILE A 53 4.51 32.37 18.54
CA ILE A 53 4.60 32.71 17.11
C ILE A 53 5.96 32.23 16.59
N PRO A 54 6.01 31.28 15.63
CA PRO A 54 7.28 30.76 15.15
C PRO A 54 8.06 31.85 14.42
N VAL A 55 9.21 32.23 14.98
CA VAL A 55 10.14 33.18 14.35
C VAL A 55 10.89 32.48 13.22
N PRO A 56 10.88 33.02 11.99
CA PRO A 56 11.67 32.47 10.88
C PRO A 56 13.15 32.36 11.26
N GLY A 57 13.68 31.12 11.22
CA GLY A 57 15.07 30.80 11.55
C GLY A 57 15.28 29.94 12.80
N SER A 58 14.24 29.55 13.53
CA SER A 58 14.35 28.77 14.79
C SER A 58 14.27 27.24 14.67
N VAL A 59 14.31 26.67 13.45
CA VAL A 59 14.37 25.21 13.30
C VAL A 59 15.79 24.70 13.56
N ILE A 60 15.96 23.92 14.64
CA ILE A 60 17.23 23.25 14.93
C ILE A 60 17.34 22.04 14.01
N THR A 61 18.25 22.10 13.03
CA THR A 61 18.62 20.94 12.22
C THR A 61 19.65 20.11 12.99
N ALA A 62 19.57 18.77 12.92
CA ALA A 62 20.28 17.82 13.79
C ALA A 62 21.82 17.93 13.84
N ALA A 63 22.45 18.77 13.00
CA ALA A 63 23.88 19.05 13.10
C ALA A 63 24.24 20.06 14.20
N THR A 64 23.33 20.95 14.61
CA THR A 64 23.63 22.05 15.56
C THR A 64 23.71 21.59 17.02
N ALA A 65 23.19 20.42 17.35
CA ALA A 65 23.15 19.93 18.74
C ALA A 65 24.46 19.22 19.19
N LEU A 66 25.51 19.17 18.35
CA LEU A 66 26.74 18.43 18.64
C LEU A 66 27.97 19.28 19.00
N THR A 67 27.78 20.53 19.42
CA THR A 67 28.88 21.34 19.96
C THR A 67 28.52 21.92 21.31
N ASN A 68 29.38 21.63 22.30
CA ASN A 68 29.40 22.04 23.72
C ASN A 68 28.78 20.97 24.65
N SER A 69 29.48 20.34 25.60
CA SER A 69 30.61 20.84 26.38
C SER A 69 31.46 19.67 26.89
N ALA A 70 32.72 19.62 26.49
CA ALA A 70 33.75 19.04 27.34
C ALA A 70 34.05 20.08 28.42
N ASP A 71 33.77 19.75 29.68
CA ASP A 71 34.58 20.03 30.88
C ASP A 71 33.67 19.98 32.12
N LEU A 72 34.02 19.10 33.07
CA LEU A 72 34.21 19.37 34.50
C LEU A 72 34.08 18.07 35.31
N LEU A 73 35.21 17.66 35.85
CA LEU A 73 35.40 16.58 36.82
C LEU A 73 34.86 16.98 38.21
N THR A 74 34.28 16.04 38.95
CA THR A 74 34.66 15.66 40.35
C THR A 74 33.74 14.53 40.89
N PRO A 75 34.22 13.66 41.80
CA PRO A 75 33.46 12.51 42.30
C PRO A 75 32.90 12.75 43.71
N GLU A 76 31.59 12.61 43.92
CA GLU A 76 31.06 12.36 45.27
C GLU A 76 29.94 11.31 45.29
N ASN A 77 30.19 10.31 46.14
CA ASN A 77 29.29 9.27 46.57
C ASN A 77 28.14 9.88 47.39
N ASN A 78 26.90 9.45 47.15
CA ASN A 78 25.95 9.08 48.20
C ASN A 78 24.66 8.50 47.58
N GLY A 79 24.27 7.32 48.06
CA GLY A 79 23.08 6.62 47.60
C GLY A 79 21.79 7.33 47.98
N ASN A 80 20.81 7.29 47.07
CA ASN A 80 19.38 7.38 47.36
C ASN A 80 18.61 6.72 46.21
N LYS A 81 17.68 5.82 46.56
CA LYS A 81 16.77 5.15 45.62
C LYS A 81 15.85 6.20 44.99
N ALA A 82 15.96 6.40 43.68
CA ALA A 82 15.02 7.19 42.90
C ALA A 82 14.38 6.32 41.82
N ASN A 83 13.07 6.50 41.72
CA ASN A 83 12.09 5.81 40.91
C ASN A 83 12.48 5.83 39.42
N GLN A 84 12.61 4.66 38.79
CA GLN A 84 12.78 4.56 37.34
C GLN A 84 11.45 4.91 36.67
N ASN A 85 11.18 6.21 36.51
CA ASN A 85 10.15 6.67 35.60
C ASN A 85 10.70 6.39 34.20
N ILE A 86 10.30 5.26 33.61
CA ILE A 86 10.65 4.89 32.25
C ILE A 86 9.96 5.94 31.37
N GLU A 87 10.70 6.96 30.97
CA GLU A 87 10.33 7.84 29.88
C GLU A 87 9.95 6.96 28.70
N SER A 88 8.68 7.03 28.29
CA SER A 88 8.24 6.37 27.06
C SER A 88 9.16 6.86 25.95
N PRO A 89 9.81 5.95 25.19
CA PRO A 89 10.76 6.36 24.18
C PRO A 89 10.04 7.31 23.22
N THR A 90 10.63 8.49 22.98
CA THR A 90 10.15 9.44 21.98
C THR A 90 9.91 8.68 20.68
N GLN A 91 8.64 8.48 20.33
CA GLN A 91 8.27 7.75 19.13
C GLN A 91 8.58 8.64 17.92
N ILE A 92 9.79 8.51 17.42
CA ILE A 92 10.20 9.04 16.13
C ILE A 92 9.35 8.38 15.04
N ALA A 93 8.78 9.19 14.14
CA ALA A 93 7.92 8.75 13.04
C ALA A 93 8.73 8.09 11.91
N GLN A 94 9.49 7.05 12.24
CA GLN A 94 10.12 6.18 11.27
C GLN A 94 9.06 5.21 10.75
N ALA A 95 8.97 5.04 9.42
CA ALA A 95 8.16 3.99 8.85
C ALA A 95 8.75 2.63 9.27
N ASP A 96 7.92 1.77 9.83
CA ASP A 96 8.26 0.37 10.10
C ASP A 96 8.44 -0.34 8.75
N ILE A 97 9.69 -0.39 8.26
CA ILE A 97 10.06 -1.06 7.01
C ILE A 97 10.60 -2.44 7.37
N ASP A 98 9.77 -3.46 7.19
CA ASP A 98 10.15 -4.87 7.31
C ASP A 98 10.27 -5.49 5.91
N ILE A 99 11.52 -5.57 5.41
CA ILE A 99 11.79 -6.07 4.06
C ILE A 99 11.63 -7.59 4.02
N GLY A 100 10.72 -8.03 3.14
CA GLY A 100 10.29 -9.42 3.02
C GLY A 100 9.37 -9.85 4.15
N GLY A 101 8.92 -8.94 5.02
CA GLY A 101 7.92 -9.22 6.04
C GLY A 101 6.59 -9.68 5.46
N ALA A 102 5.72 -10.22 6.32
CA ALA A 102 4.34 -10.46 5.95
C ALA A 102 3.59 -9.12 5.87
N THR A 103 2.76 -8.97 4.83
CA THR A 103 1.87 -7.81 4.65
C THR A 103 0.48 -8.14 5.16
N ARG A 104 -0.40 -7.14 5.21
CA ARG A 104 -1.85 -7.33 5.45
C ARG A 104 -2.50 -8.20 4.37
N GLY A 105 -1.88 -8.33 3.20
CA GLY A 105 -2.26 -9.25 2.14
C GLY A 105 -1.53 -10.60 2.17
N GLY A 106 -0.91 -10.98 3.29
CA GLY A 106 -0.23 -12.27 3.46
C GLY A 106 1.30 -12.23 3.32
N SER A 107 1.92 -13.41 3.42
CA SER A 107 3.37 -13.60 3.38
C SER A 107 4.01 -13.24 2.04
N SER A 108 5.32 -12.97 2.08
CA SER A 108 6.15 -12.86 0.89
C SER A 108 6.37 -14.24 0.27
N TYR A 109 6.44 -14.31 -1.07
CA TYR A 109 6.56 -15.57 -1.80
C TYR A 109 7.42 -15.44 -3.06
N ILE A 110 7.92 -16.58 -3.53
CA ILE A 110 8.53 -16.76 -4.86
C ILE A 110 7.82 -17.91 -5.55
N GLY A 111 7.54 -17.77 -6.84
CA GLY A 111 6.65 -18.69 -7.52
C GLY A 111 6.83 -18.72 -9.02
N ILE A 112 5.95 -19.51 -9.61
CA ILE A 112 5.84 -19.69 -11.05
C ILE A 112 4.42 -19.37 -11.49
N ALA A 113 4.26 -18.90 -12.72
CA ALA A 113 2.97 -18.55 -13.29
C ALA A 113 2.93 -18.85 -14.80
N GLY A 114 1.74 -19.10 -15.30
CA GLY A 114 1.43 -18.90 -16.72
C GLY A 114 1.05 -17.45 -16.97
N ASN A 115 1.54 -16.87 -18.06
CA ASN A 115 1.07 -15.59 -18.60
C ASN A 115 0.14 -15.86 -19.77
N ILE A 116 -1.03 -15.23 -19.77
CA ILE A 116 -1.97 -15.22 -20.89
C ILE A 116 -2.03 -13.78 -21.42
N GLY A 117 -1.52 -13.59 -22.62
CA GLY A 117 -1.64 -12.35 -23.36
C GLY A 117 -3.11 -12.04 -23.71
N LEU A 118 -3.57 -10.85 -23.37
CA LEU A 118 -4.95 -10.38 -23.64
C LEU A 118 -5.01 -9.29 -24.70
N ASN A 119 -3.94 -8.48 -24.82
CA ASN A 119 -3.79 -7.45 -25.84
C ASN A 119 -2.31 -7.18 -26.09
N GLY A 120 -2.01 -6.72 -27.29
CA GLY A 120 -0.67 -6.34 -27.70
C GLY A 120 0.03 -7.44 -28.48
N GLY A 121 1.35 -7.51 -28.33
CA GLY A 121 2.21 -8.48 -29.03
C GLY A 121 3.60 -7.94 -29.35
N GLN A 122 4.03 -6.88 -28.66
CA GLN A 122 5.38 -6.32 -28.80
C GLN A 122 6.28 -6.70 -27.62
N SER A 123 5.74 -7.38 -26.61
CA SER A 123 6.47 -7.92 -25.48
C SER A 123 5.84 -9.23 -25.00
N SER A 124 6.62 -10.00 -24.25
CA SER A 124 6.17 -11.27 -23.67
C SER A 124 5.04 -11.13 -22.65
N LEU A 125 4.71 -9.91 -22.22
CA LEU A 125 3.53 -9.65 -21.40
C LEU A 125 2.24 -9.79 -22.21
N GLY A 126 2.24 -9.36 -23.48
CA GLY A 126 1.10 -9.41 -24.39
C GLY A 126 0.85 -10.78 -25.04
N ASP A 127 1.71 -11.76 -24.77
CA ASP A 127 1.69 -13.10 -25.40
C ASP A 127 1.57 -14.24 -24.36
N GLY A 128 1.10 -15.41 -24.79
CA GLY A 128 0.96 -16.59 -23.92
C GLY A 128 2.30 -17.26 -23.60
N ASN A 129 2.77 -17.18 -22.35
CA ASN A 129 4.14 -17.53 -21.95
C ASN A 129 4.23 -18.10 -20.52
N PHE A 130 5.45 -18.41 -20.05
CA PHE A 130 5.73 -18.78 -18.67
C PHE A 130 6.40 -17.63 -17.92
N ALA A 131 6.18 -17.53 -16.61
CA ALA A 131 6.76 -16.49 -15.78
C ALA A 131 7.25 -17.01 -14.42
N VAL A 132 8.28 -16.35 -13.90
CA VAL A 132 8.65 -16.38 -12.49
C VAL A 132 8.09 -15.13 -11.83
N ILE A 133 7.43 -15.30 -10.69
CA ILE A 133 6.75 -14.23 -9.97
C ILE A 133 7.24 -14.19 -8.53
N SER A 134 7.18 -13.02 -7.91
CA SER A 134 7.43 -12.87 -6.49
C SER A 134 6.58 -11.77 -5.89
N LYS A 135 6.39 -11.84 -4.58
CA LYS A 135 5.92 -10.77 -3.72
C LYS A 135 6.92 -10.59 -2.59
N VAL A 136 7.37 -9.37 -2.38
CA VAL A 136 8.24 -8.97 -1.28
C VAL A 136 7.58 -7.84 -0.53
N GLY A 137 7.17 -8.10 0.71
CA GLY A 137 6.64 -7.08 1.61
C GLY A 137 7.68 -5.99 1.87
N LEU A 138 7.26 -4.73 1.82
CA LEU A 138 8.06 -3.57 2.22
C LEU A 138 7.59 -2.99 3.56
N SER A 139 6.29 -3.07 3.81
CA SER A 139 5.63 -2.65 5.04
C SER A 139 4.34 -3.45 5.22
N ARG A 140 3.56 -3.12 6.24
CA ARG A 140 2.24 -3.75 6.47
C ARG A 140 1.29 -3.63 5.28
N THR A 141 1.40 -2.60 4.44
CA THR A 141 0.45 -2.33 3.36
C THR A 141 1.09 -2.22 1.99
N LEU A 142 2.42 -2.29 1.88
CA LEU A 142 3.12 -2.15 0.61
C LEU A 142 3.98 -3.37 0.35
N SER A 143 3.99 -3.80 -0.92
CA SER A 143 4.84 -4.86 -1.44
C SER A 143 5.43 -4.46 -2.79
N VAL A 144 6.58 -5.01 -3.16
CA VAL A 144 7.01 -5.09 -4.56
C VAL A 144 6.61 -6.45 -5.09
N ARG A 145 6.06 -6.50 -6.31
CA ARG A 145 5.69 -7.76 -6.96
C ARG A 145 6.47 -8.01 -8.24
N PRO A 146 7.79 -8.26 -8.17
CA PRO A 146 8.57 -8.41 -9.37
C PRO A 146 8.20 -9.70 -10.10
N ALA A 147 8.25 -9.65 -11.43
CA ALA A 147 8.04 -10.82 -12.28
C ALA A 147 8.96 -10.79 -13.49
N ALA A 148 9.34 -11.96 -13.98
CA ALA A 148 10.05 -12.15 -15.23
C ALA A 148 9.23 -13.11 -16.11
N ILE A 149 8.75 -12.62 -17.24
CA ILE A 149 7.96 -13.38 -18.22
C ILE A 149 8.90 -13.76 -19.36
N PHE A 150 9.01 -15.06 -19.61
CA PHE A 150 9.92 -15.65 -20.58
C PHE A 150 9.13 -16.04 -21.84
N GLY A 151 9.33 -15.28 -22.92
CA GLY A 151 8.91 -15.62 -24.28
C GLY A 151 10.10 -15.54 -25.23
N ASP A 152 9.89 -15.06 -26.46
CA ASP A 152 10.97 -14.82 -27.43
C ASP A 152 12.02 -13.84 -26.89
N ASN A 153 11.56 -12.84 -26.16
CA ASN A 153 12.37 -11.98 -25.30
C ASN A 153 11.91 -12.15 -23.84
N THR A 154 12.63 -11.58 -22.88
CA THR A 154 12.15 -11.53 -21.48
C THR A 154 11.53 -10.18 -21.18
N SER A 155 10.34 -10.17 -20.58
CA SER A 155 9.72 -8.98 -19.99
C SER A 155 9.85 -9.01 -18.47
N ILE A 156 10.42 -7.96 -17.89
CA ILE A 156 10.62 -7.81 -16.44
C ILE A 156 9.64 -6.76 -15.92
N LEU A 157 8.89 -7.09 -14.88
CA LEU A 157 7.86 -6.26 -14.27
C LEU A 157 8.31 -5.92 -12.85
N ILE A 158 8.23 -4.66 -12.45
CA ILE A 158 8.60 -4.22 -11.10
C ILE A 158 7.56 -3.23 -10.55
N PRO A 159 6.32 -3.68 -10.27
CA PRO A 159 5.32 -2.85 -9.64
C PRO A 159 5.52 -2.78 -8.12
N VAL A 160 5.34 -1.57 -7.58
CA VAL A 160 5.06 -1.37 -6.15
C VAL A 160 3.55 -1.38 -5.99
N THR A 161 3.08 -2.12 -5.00
CA THR A 161 1.67 -2.49 -4.84
C THR A 161 1.21 -2.21 -3.43
N TYR A 162 -0.02 -1.73 -3.32
CA TYR A 162 -0.75 -1.61 -2.08
C TYR A 162 -1.56 -2.90 -1.84
N ASP A 163 -1.37 -3.49 -0.67
CA ASP A 163 -2.03 -4.70 -0.22
C ASP A 163 -3.25 -4.35 0.62
N PHE A 164 -4.43 -4.73 0.13
CA PHE A 164 -5.66 -4.60 0.89
C PHE A 164 -5.68 -5.65 2.01
N PRO A 165 -6.25 -5.32 3.17
CA PRO A 165 -6.42 -6.28 4.25
C PRO A 165 -7.30 -7.45 3.80
N ILE A 166 -6.95 -8.66 4.24
CA ILE A 166 -7.80 -9.84 4.04
C ILE A 166 -9.15 -9.58 4.70
N ALA A 167 -10.22 -9.63 3.91
CA ALA A 167 -11.57 -9.51 4.42
C ALA A 167 -11.97 -10.85 5.06
N SER A 168 -12.12 -10.87 6.37
CA SER A 168 -12.81 -11.95 7.08
C SER A 168 -14.30 -11.62 7.09
N SER A 169 -15.16 -12.53 6.64
CA SER A 169 -16.61 -12.36 6.74
C SER A 169 -17.06 -12.58 8.18
N ASP A 170 -17.82 -11.63 8.72
CA ASP A 170 -18.43 -11.72 10.06
C ASP A 170 -19.62 -12.70 10.12
N ASP A 171 -19.91 -13.42 9.03
CA ASP A 171 -21.00 -14.39 8.96
C ASP A 171 -20.55 -15.74 9.56
N PRO A 172 -21.09 -16.14 10.73
CA PRO A 172 -20.69 -17.38 11.41
C PRO A 172 -21.08 -18.65 10.64
N PHE A 173 -21.87 -18.54 9.56
CA PHE A 173 -22.27 -19.66 8.71
C PHE A 173 -21.52 -19.71 7.37
N ARG A 174 -20.58 -18.79 7.14
CA ARG A 174 -19.72 -18.78 5.95
C ARG A 174 -18.27 -18.73 6.35
N GLU A 175 -17.52 -19.75 5.93
CA GLU A 175 -16.07 -19.72 6.04
C GLU A 175 -15.53 -18.57 5.16
N PRO A 176 -14.85 -17.56 5.73
CA PRO A 176 -14.27 -16.48 4.94
C PRO A 176 -13.21 -17.05 3.99
N LEU A 177 -13.35 -16.81 2.69
CA LEU A 177 -12.24 -17.08 1.76
C LEU A 177 -11.14 -16.05 2.03
N PRO A 178 -9.90 -16.45 2.36
CA PRO A 178 -8.82 -15.52 2.65
C PRO A 178 -8.30 -14.90 1.34
N ILE A 179 -9.04 -13.95 0.78
CA ILE A 179 -8.60 -13.19 -0.40
C ILE A 179 -7.79 -11.97 0.03
N ALA A 180 -6.65 -11.76 -0.62
CA ALA A 180 -5.79 -10.60 -0.44
C ALA A 180 -5.67 -9.81 -1.75
N PRO A 181 -6.59 -8.87 -2.02
CA PRO A 181 -6.50 -8.01 -3.19
C PRO A 181 -5.28 -7.08 -3.14
N TYR A 182 -4.77 -6.70 -4.30
CA TYR A 182 -3.73 -5.68 -4.43
C TYR A 182 -3.88 -4.85 -5.71
N VAL A 183 -3.32 -3.65 -5.69
CA VAL A 183 -3.19 -2.78 -6.87
C VAL A 183 -1.89 -2.00 -6.79
N GLY A 184 -1.27 -1.69 -7.92
CA GLY A 184 0.00 -1.00 -7.94
C GLY A 184 0.40 -0.47 -9.30
N ALA A 185 1.55 0.18 -9.29
CA ALA A 185 2.17 0.76 -10.46
C ALA A 185 3.68 0.62 -10.39
N GLY A 186 4.36 0.71 -11.52
CA GLY A 186 5.81 0.68 -11.57
C GLY A 186 6.34 0.72 -12.99
N ALA A 187 7.37 -0.07 -13.24
CA ALA A 187 8.01 -0.16 -14.55
C ALA A 187 7.91 -1.57 -15.12
N ALA A 188 7.84 -1.63 -16.45
CA ALA A 188 8.03 -2.85 -17.23
C ALA A 188 9.22 -2.65 -18.17
N VAL A 189 10.06 -3.67 -18.32
CA VAL A 189 11.25 -3.64 -19.16
C VAL A 189 11.21 -4.82 -20.12
N THR A 190 11.36 -4.58 -21.41
CA THR A 190 11.59 -5.64 -22.40
C THR A 190 13.07 -5.76 -22.68
N THR A 191 13.55 -6.98 -22.88
CA THR A 191 14.93 -7.29 -23.27
C THR A 191 15.02 -7.61 -24.76
N GLY A 192 16.24 -7.71 -25.30
CA GLY A 192 16.50 -7.99 -26.73
C GLY A 192 16.95 -6.75 -27.51
N ASP A 193 17.00 -6.87 -28.83
CA ASP A 193 17.56 -5.85 -29.74
C ASP A 193 16.82 -4.51 -29.69
N ASN A 194 15.54 -4.53 -29.29
CA ASN A 194 14.70 -3.36 -29.11
C ASN A 194 14.20 -3.28 -27.67
N SER A 195 15.13 -3.30 -26.70
CA SER A 195 14.82 -3.15 -25.28
C SER A 195 14.10 -1.83 -25.01
N LYS A 196 12.97 -1.89 -24.30
CA LYS A 196 12.12 -0.73 -23.97
C LYS A 196 11.81 -0.71 -22.49
N VAL A 197 11.58 0.48 -21.95
CA VAL A 197 11.05 0.67 -20.60
C VAL A 197 9.70 1.35 -20.72
N GLY A 198 8.68 0.77 -20.11
CA GLY A 198 7.32 1.27 -20.10
C GLY A 198 6.81 1.49 -18.68
N PHE A 199 5.78 2.32 -18.56
CA PHE A 199 5.00 2.41 -17.32
C PHE A 199 4.17 1.14 -17.16
N LEU A 200 3.96 0.70 -15.91
CA LEU A 200 3.22 -0.52 -15.59
C LEU A 200 2.11 -0.20 -14.60
N LEU A 201 0.90 -0.70 -14.87
CA LEU A 201 -0.15 -0.87 -13.87
C LEU A 201 -0.34 -2.36 -13.59
N SER A 202 -0.54 -2.70 -12.32
CA SER A 202 -0.73 -4.09 -11.88
C SER A 202 -1.85 -4.17 -10.87
N GLY A 203 -2.64 -5.24 -10.92
CA GLY A 203 -3.67 -5.50 -9.93
C GLY A 203 -4.06 -6.96 -9.92
N GLY A 204 -4.44 -7.47 -8.76
CA GLY A 204 -4.71 -8.89 -8.62
C GLY A 204 -5.20 -9.29 -7.25
N VAL A 205 -5.25 -10.59 -7.04
CA VAL A 205 -5.64 -11.23 -5.78
C VAL A 205 -4.68 -12.36 -5.47
N ASP A 206 -4.25 -12.39 -4.21
CA ASP A 206 -3.53 -13.53 -3.64
C ASP A 206 -4.50 -14.35 -2.78
N LEU A 207 -4.34 -15.68 -2.82
CA LEU A 207 -5.16 -16.64 -2.09
C LEU A 207 -4.21 -17.58 -1.33
N PRO A 208 -3.96 -17.35 -0.03
CA PRO A 208 -3.18 -18.26 0.80
C PRO A 208 -3.89 -19.60 0.84
N LEU A 209 -3.30 -20.60 0.19
CA LEU A 209 -3.84 -21.96 0.16
C LEU A 209 -3.45 -22.72 1.44
N THR A 210 -2.23 -22.46 1.90
CA THR A 210 -1.65 -23.00 3.13
C THR A 210 -0.66 -22.00 3.71
N GLU A 211 -0.09 -22.27 4.88
CA GLU A 211 1.03 -21.49 5.42
C GLU A 211 2.23 -21.41 4.46
N LYS A 212 2.41 -22.41 3.60
CA LYS A 212 3.57 -22.52 2.70
C LYS A 212 3.29 -22.14 1.25
N PHE A 213 2.02 -22.06 0.85
CA PHE A 213 1.66 -21.87 -0.56
C PHE A 213 0.57 -20.84 -0.74
N THR A 214 0.74 -19.98 -1.73
CA THR A 214 -0.20 -18.94 -2.13
C THR A 214 -0.51 -19.08 -3.61
N ALA A 215 -1.78 -19.15 -3.99
CA ALA A 215 -2.19 -18.98 -5.37
C ALA A 215 -2.32 -17.48 -5.67
N THR A 216 -2.04 -17.06 -6.91
CA THR A 216 -2.19 -15.66 -7.31
C THR A 216 -2.80 -15.56 -8.70
N ALA A 217 -3.62 -14.53 -8.87
CA ALA A 217 -4.15 -14.12 -10.16
C ALA A 217 -3.97 -12.61 -10.29
N GLY A 218 -3.28 -12.14 -11.34
CA GLY A 218 -2.96 -10.74 -11.51
C GLY A 218 -3.00 -10.29 -12.96
N VAL A 219 -3.59 -9.13 -13.22
CA VAL A 219 -3.58 -8.45 -14.51
C VAL A 219 -2.49 -7.38 -14.48
N ASN A 220 -1.72 -7.31 -15.56
CA ASN A 220 -0.63 -6.36 -15.73
C ASN A 220 -0.80 -5.64 -17.07
N VAL A 221 -0.67 -4.32 -17.05
CA VAL A 221 -0.83 -3.44 -18.22
C VAL A 221 0.45 -2.65 -18.39
N GLY A 222 1.25 -3.01 -19.39
CA GLY A 222 2.47 -2.33 -19.76
C GLY A 222 2.22 -1.31 -20.86
N PHE A 223 2.58 -0.06 -20.61
CA PHE A 223 2.50 1.04 -21.57
C PHE A 223 3.87 1.22 -22.21
N PHE A 224 4.12 0.52 -23.31
CA PHE A 224 5.29 0.68 -24.18
C PHE A 224 4.93 1.60 -25.35
N ASP A 225 5.42 1.30 -26.57
CA ASP A 225 4.92 1.93 -27.80
C ASP A 225 3.46 1.52 -28.09
N GLU A 226 3.13 0.28 -27.75
CA GLU A 226 1.77 -0.26 -27.70
C GLU A 226 1.46 -0.67 -26.26
N THR A 227 0.16 -0.71 -25.92
CA THR A 227 -0.28 -1.18 -24.61
C THR A 227 -0.42 -2.70 -24.62
N ASP A 228 0.44 -3.38 -23.87
CA ASP A 228 0.41 -4.83 -23.70
C ASP A 228 -0.31 -5.20 -22.40
N ILE A 229 -1.22 -6.16 -22.46
CA ILE A 229 -2.00 -6.63 -21.31
C ILE A 229 -1.80 -8.13 -21.12
N GLY A 230 -1.42 -8.54 -19.92
CA GLY A 230 -1.24 -9.95 -19.56
C GLY A 230 -1.92 -10.33 -18.26
N LEU A 231 -2.51 -11.53 -18.24
CA LEU A 231 -3.03 -12.19 -17.05
C LEU A 231 -2.03 -13.24 -16.56
N LEU A 232 -1.52 -13.06 -15.35
CA LEU A 232 -0.69 -14.02 -14.64
C LEU A 232 -1.54 -14.89 -13.73
N LEU A 233 -1.42 -16.21 -13.86
CA LEU A 233 -2.02 -17.20 -12.96
C LEU A 233 -0.91 -18.10 -12.44
N GLY A 234 -0.73 -18.18 -11.12
CA GLY A 234 0.43 -18.86 -10.56
C GLY A 234 0.28 -19.34 -9.13
N VAL A 235 1.36 -19.98 -8.67
CA VAL A 235 1.52 -20.45 -7.29
C VAL A 235 2.90 -20.05 -6.77
N GLY A 236 2.96 -19.58 -5.53
CA GLY A 236 4.17 -19.19 -4.83
C GLY A 236 4.40 -20.01 -3.57
N TYR A 237 5.67 -20.23 -3.25
CA TYR A 237 6.13 -20.75 -1.98
C TYR A 237 6.42 -19.59 -1.02
N ASN A 238 5.79 -19.61 0.15
CA ASN A 238 5.93 -18.59 1.18
C ASN A 238 7.23 -18.83 1.96
N PHE A 239 8.07 -17.81 2.08
CA PHE A 239 9.40 -17.96 2.69
C PHE A 239 9.58 -17.22 4.03
N ARG A 240 8.48 -16.70 4.60
CA ARG A 240 8.43 -15.95 5.86
C ARG A 240 7.12 -16.22 6.59
#